data_AF-A0A0A9YMS7-F1
#
_entry.id   AF-A0A0A9YMS7-F1
#
_cell.length_a   1.000
_cell.length_b   1.000
_cell.length_c   1.000
_cell.angle_alpha   90.00
_cell.angle_beta   90.00
_cell.angle_gamma   90.00
#
_symmetry.space_group_name_H-M   'P 1'
#
loop_
_entity.id
_entity.type
_entity.pdbx_description
1 polymer ?
#
loop_
_entity_poly.entity_id
_entity_poly.type
_entity_poly.pdbx_seq_one_letter_code
_entity_poly.pdbx_strand_id
1 'polypeptide(L)'
;MEDIRRIVKALELPHRLPCRHRNKDVTDNFDYVFWSGDLNFRLTRPRSEVLEWIDRKTFPLTEPAQCTPGDQLTDNIRDGSILRGFEEGPLTFAPSYKYDPGTSTYDTSSKQRTPSYTDRILYKSKRNTDAAIECIAYSSVPSVSTSDHKPVWGLYKCPIRPGIDTIPLNAGSFNRDVYLEAIKKRATQQDQQDSASAVCSIQ
;
A
#
# COMPACT_ATOMS: atom_id res chain seq x y z
N MET A 1 8.45 -10.55 -16.55
CA MET A 1 7.49 -11.68 -16.63
C MET A 1 7.93 -12.91 -15.82
N GLU A 2 9.21 -13.27 -15.82
CA GLU A 2 9.69 -14.44 -15.06
C GLU A 2 9.57 -14.27 -13.53
N ASP A 3 9.87 -13.07 -13.01
CA ASP A 3 9.76 -12.76 -11.58
C ASP A 3 8.32 -12.84 -11.06
N ILE A 4 7.34 -12.38 -11.84
CA ILE A 4 5.92 -12.50 -11.49
C ILE A 4 5.52 -13.97 -11.31
N ARG A 5 5.99 -14.86 -12.20
CA ARG A 5 5.70 -16.30 -12.07
C ARG A 5 6.38 -16.91 -10.85
N ARG A 6 7.60 -16.48 -10.51
CA ARG A 6 8.30 -16.92 -9.30
C ARG A 6 7.58 -16.45 -8.04
N ILE A 7 7.16 -15.19 -7.97
CA ILE A 7 6.40 -14.63 -6.85
C ILE A 7 5.10 -15.41 -6.68
N VAL A 8 4.32 -15.60 -7.74
CA VAL A 8 3.05 -16.37 -7.67
C VAL A 8 3.26 -17.80 -7.17
N LYS A 9 4.36 -18.45 -7.53
CA LYS A 9 4.69 -19.81 -7.05
C LYS A 9 5.17 -19.82 -5.59
N ALA A 10 5.83 -18.75 -5.14
CA ALA A 10 6.35 -18.61 -3.77
C ALA A 10 5.27 -18.15 -2.78
N LEU A 11 4.23 -17.47 -3.26
CA LEU A 11 3.05 -17.20 -2.45
C LEU A 11 2.38 -18.54 -2.15
N GLU A 12 2.47 -19.01 -0.90
CA GLU A 12 1.79 -20.20 -0.36
C GLU A 12 0.26 -19.95 -0.27
N LEU A 13 -0.35 -19.57 -1.39
CA LEU A 13 -1.77 -19.33 -1.46
C LEU A 13 -2.51 -20.65 -1.14
N PRO A 14 -3.60 -20.59 -0.36
CA PRO A 14 -4.37 -21.77 -0.02
C PRO A 14 -4.72 -22.58 -1.27
N HIS A 15 -4.26 -23.83 -1.36
CA HIS A 15 -4.51 -24.70 -2.53
C HIS A 15 -6.01 -24.93 -2.81
N ARG A 16 -6.85 -24.73 -1.79
CA ARG A 16 -8.30 -24.72 -1.89
C ARG A 16 -8.85 -23.37 -1.43
N LEU A 17 -8.94 -22.44 -2.38
CA LEU A 17 -9.81 -21.30 -2.21
C LEU A 17 -11.27 -21.76 -2.30
N PRO A 18 -12.17 -21.30 -1.42
CA PRO A 18 -13.61 -21.54 -1.52
C PRO A 18 -14.23 -20.69 -2.65
N CYS A 19 -13.64 -20.75 -3.84
CA CYS A 19 -14.15 -20.09 -5.03
C CYS A 19 -15.13 -21.02 -5.76
N ARG A 20 -16.38 -20.59 -5.91
CA ARG A 20 -17.43 -21.34 -6.63
C ARG A 20 -17.10 -21.53 -8.12
N HIS A 21 -16.31 -20.63 -8.69
CA HIS A 21 -15.82 -20.67 -10.07
C HIS A 21 -14.33 -20.39 -10.10
N ARG A 22 -13.58 -21.15 -10.91
CA ARG A 22 -12.13 -20.99 -11.09
C ARG A 22 -11.86 -20.46 -12.49
N ASN A 23 -11.63 -19.15 -12.59
CA ASN A 23 -11.00 -18.50 -13.73
C ASN A 23 -9.48 -18.77 -13.67
N LYS A 24 -8.86 -18.84 -14.86
CA LYS A 24 -7.41 -18.95 -15.03
C LYS A 24 -6.69 -17.72 -14.48
N ASP A 25 -7.30 -16.54 -14.60
CA ASP A 25 -6.86 -15.35 -13.87
C ASP A 25 -7.40 -15.43 -12.43
N VAL A 26 -6.49 -15.58 -11.47
CA VAL A 26 -6.84 -15.66 -10.05
C VAL A 26 -7.53 -14.39 -9.56
N THR A 27 -7.25 -13.24 -10.17
CA THR A 27 -7.82 -11.94 -9.77
C THR A 27 -9.30 -11.83 -10.15
N ASP A 28 -9.79 -12.64 -11.09
CA ASP A 28 -11.21 -12.68 -11.46
C ASP A 28 -12.04 -13.64 -10.58
N ASN A 29 -11.40 -14.35 -9.65
CA ASN A 29 -12.05 -15.29 -8.73
C ASN A 29 -12.57 -14.64 -7.44
N PHE A 30 -12.27 -13.36 -7.23
CA PHE A 30 -12.66 -12.59 -6.06
C PHE A 30 -13.47 -11.37 -6.48
N ASP A 31 -14.38 -10.92 -5.62
CA ASP A 31 -15.16 -9.71 -5.87
C ASP A 31 -14.29 -8.45 -5.75
N TYR A 32 -13.35 -8.46 -4.80
CA TYR A 32 -12.37 -7.41 -4.54
C TYR A 32 -10.97 -8.00 -4.46
N VAL A 33 -10.05 -7.40 -5.19
CA VAL A 33 -8.63 -7.75 -5.17
C VAL A 33 -7.83 -6.51 -4.83
N PHE A 34 -7.01 -6.60 -3.79
CA PHE A 34 -5.97 -5.62 -3.48
C PHE A 34 -4.61 -6.24 -3.79
N TRP A 35 -3.78 -5.51 -4.52
CA TRP A 35 -2.41 -5.86 -4.83
C TRP A 35 -1.49 -4.77 -4.30
N SER A 36 -0.66 -5.09 -3.32
CA SER A 36 0.19 -4.08 -2.68
C SER A 36 1.57 -4.59 -2.30
N GLY A 37 2.53 -3.66 -2.22
CA GLY A 37 3.90 -3.91 -1.76
C GLY A 37 4.92 -3.01 -2.45
N ASP A 38 6.20 -3.31 -2.24
CA ASP A 38 7.30 -2.77 -3.05
C ASP A 38 7.29 -3.46 -4.43
N LEU A 39 6.70 -2.77 -5.41
CA LEU A 39 6.66 -3.22 -6.80
C LEU A 39 7.91 -2.81 -7.59
N ASN A 40 8.78 -2.01 -6.98
CA ASN A 40 10.10 -1.62 -7.45
C ASN A 40 10.16 -0.86 -8.79
N PHE A 41 9.02 -0.39 -9.31
CA PHE A 41 8.98 0.51 -10.46
C PHE A 41 9.57 1.87 -10.11
N ARG A 42 10.25 2.49 -11.07
CA ARG A 42 11.03 3.71 -10.89
C ARG A 42 10.49 4.86 -11.70
N LEU A 43 10.82 6.08 -11.28
CA LEU A 43 10.72 7.25 -12.14
C LEU A 43 11.85 7.20 -13.18
N THR A 44 11.51 7.38 -14.45
CA THR A 44 12.46 7.35 -15.58
C THR A 44 13.20 8.69 -15.77
N ARG A 45 12.71 9.76 -15.13
CA ARG A 45 13.28 11.10 -15.23
C ARG A 45 14.66 11.18 -14.56
N PRO A 46 15.57 12.05 -15.03
CA PRO A 46 16.85 12.30 -14.36
C PRO A 46 16.67 12.69 -12.89
N ARG A 47 17.59 12.23 -12.03
CA ARG A 47 17.53 12.47 -10.59
C ARG A 47 17.43 13.96 -10.23
N SER A 48 18.19 14.81 -10.91
CA SER A 48 18.20 16.26 -10.67
C SER A 48 16.83 16.87 -10.94
N GLU A 49 16.18 16.50 -12.04
CA GLU A 49 14.82 16.97 -12.38
C GLU A 49 13.79 16.50 -11.35
N VAL A 50 13.90 15.26 -10.89
CA VAL A 50 12.98 14.72 -9.87
C VAL A 50 13.15 15.46 -8.54
N LEU A 51 14.38 15.71 -8.10
CA LEU A 51 14.63 16.49 -6.88
C LEU A 51 14.11 17.93 -7.00
N GLU A 52 14.39 18.59 -8.12
CA GLU A 52 13.91 19.95 -8.37
C GLU A 52 12.38 20.00 -8.39
N TRP A 53 11.72 18.99 -8.96
CA TRP A 53 10.27 18.87 -8.93
C TRP A 53 9.75 18.69 -7.50
N ILE A 54 10.39 17.85 -6.67
CA ILE A 54 10.01 17.66 -5.26
C ILE A 54 10.16 18.97 -4.48
N ASP A 55 11.27 19.67 -4.64
CA ASP A 55 11.60 20.90 -3.90
C ASP A 55 10.63 22.05 -4.22
N ARG A 56 10.18 22.13 -5.48
CA ARG A 56 9.22 23.16 -5.95
C ARG A 56 7.77 22.88 -5.56
N LYS A 57 7.45 21.70 -5.00
CA LYS A 57 6.08 21.26 -4.73
C LYS A 57 5.80 21.16 -3.24
N THR A 58 4.56 21.45 -2.86
CA THR A 58 4.05 21.18 -1.52
C THR A 58 3.19 19.92 -1.58
N PHE A 59 3.42 19.01 -0.64
CA PHE A 59 2.64 17.79 -0.48
C PHE A 59 1.60 17.98 0.63
N PRO A 60 0.37 17.47 0.47
CA PRO A 60 -0.12 16.70 -0.67
C PRO A 60 -0.30 17.55 -1.94
N LEU A 61 -0.02 16.97 -3.10
CA LEU A 61 -0.15 17.62 -4.41
C LEU A 61 -1.63 17.89 -4.74
N THR A 62 -1.88 19.00 -5.44
CA THR A 62 -3.18 19.30 -6.02
C THR A 62 -3.51 18.40 -7.21
N GLU A 63 -2.50 18.13 -8.06
CA GLU A 63 -2.60 17.22 -9.20
C GLU A 63 -1.79 15.96 -8.94
N PRO A 64 -2.35 14.75 -9.14
CA PRO A 64 -1.64 13.51 -8.88
C PRO A 64 -0.39 13.36 -9.73
N ALA A 65 0.68 12.81 -9.14
CA ALA A 65 1.94 12.59 -9.84
C ALA A 65 1.79 11.66 -11.06
N GLN A 66 0.81 10.74 -11.06
CA GLN A 66 0.51 9.86 -12.20
C GLN A 66 0.13 10.61 -13.48
N CYS A 67 -0.30 11.86 -13.39
CA CYS A 67 -0.68 12.66 -14.56
C CYS A 67 0.55 13.06 -15.40
N THR A 68 1.78 12.90 -14.88
CA THR A 68 3.01 13.23 -15.60
C THR A 68 3.69 11.97 -16.13
N PRO A 69 4.05 11.89 -17.43
CA PRO A 69 4.79 10.76 -17.97
C PRO A 69 6.14 10.58 -17.28
N GLY A 70 6.46 9.34 -16.91
CA GLY A 70 7.74 8.99 -16.30
C GLY A 70 7.65 8.04 -15.11
N ASP A 71 6.47 7.72 -14.59
CA ASP A 71 6.29 6.62 -13.63
C ASP A 71 6.10 5.30 -14.39
N GLN A 72 7.09 4.39 -14.29
CA GLN A 72 7.06 3.13 -15.03
C GLN A 72 5.80 2.31 -14.74
N LEU A 73 5.33 2.23 -13.48
CA LEU A 73 4.14 1.44 -13.17
C LEU A 73 2.90 2.02 -13.83
N THR A 74 2.64 3.32 -13.65
CA THR A 74 1.51 4.01 -14.27
C THR A 74 1.54 3.87 -15.79
N ASP A 75 2.71 4.02 -16.42
CA ASP A 75 2.85 3.89 -17.86
C ASP A 75 2.56 2.45 -18.34
N ASN A 76 3.06 1.42 -17.64
CA ASN A 76 2.82 0.00 -17.97
C ASN A 76 1.38 -0.48 -17.64
N ILE A 77 0.64 0.21 -16.78
CA ILE A 77 -0.79 -0.06 -16.57
C ILE A 77 -1.61 0.60 -17.68
N ARG A 78 -1.28 1.85 -18.01
CA ARG A 78 -1.97 2.64 -19.04
C ARG A 78 -1.84 2.03 -20.43
N ASP A 79 -0.67 1.45 -20.76
CA ASP A 79 -0.46 0.72 -22.01
C ASP A 79 -1.09 -0.70 -22.02
N GLY A 80 -1.57 -1.16 -20.87
CA GLY A 80 -2.15 -2.49 -20.70
C GLY A 80 -1.15 -3.64 -20.79
N SER A 81 0.14 -3.41 -20.57
CA SER A 81 1.17 -4.44 -20.58
C SER A 81 1.17 -5.31 -19.32
N ILE A 82 0.79 -4.73 -18.16
CA ILE A 82 0.68 -5.42 -16.87
C ILE A 82 -0.61 -5.04 -16.13
N LEU A 83 -0.97 -5.82 -15.10
CA LEU A 83 -2.02 -5.53 -14.12
C LEU A 83 -3.33 -4.99 -14.75
N ARG A 84 -3.77 -5.60 -15.86
CA ARG A 84 -4.95 -5.14 -16.62
C ARG A 84 -6.20 -5.10 -15.74
N GLY A 85 -6.89 -3.96 -15.77
CA GLY A 85 -8.12 -3.73 -15.02
C GLY A 85 -7.91 -3.44 -13.53
N PHE A 86 -6.66 -3.29 -13.08
CA PHE A 86 -6.37 -2.67 -11.80
C PHE A 86 -6.41 -1.15 -11.92
N GLU A 87 -6.81 -0.53 -10.83
CA GLU A 87 -6.83 0.91 -10.60
C GLU A 87 -5.92 1.25 -9.42
N GLU A 88 -5.55 2.53 -9.32
CA GLU A 88 -4.73 3.06 -8.24
C GLU A 88 -5.31 4.39 -7.76
N GLY A 89 -5.21 4.65 -6.45
CA GLY A 89 -5.54 5.96 -5.89
C GLY A 89 -4.58 7.06 -6.37
N PRO A 90 -4.94 8.35 -6.24
CA PRO A 90 -4.09 9.45 -6.66
C PRO A 90 -2.81 9.55 -5.81
N LEU A 91 -1.65 9.55 -6.45
CA LEU A 91 -0.34 9.80 -5.84
C LEU A 91 -0.18 11.29 -5.58
N THR A 92 -0.68 11.74 -4.45
CA THR A 92 -0.53 13.13 -3.99
C THR A 92 0.59 13.28 -2.96
N PHE A 93 1.23 12.20 -2.52
CA PHE A 93 2.35 12.22 -1.57
C PHE A 93 3.70 12.18 -2.29
N ALA A 94 4.80 12.45 -1.58
CA ALA A 94 6.15 12.43 -2.14
C ALA A 94 6.64 10.99 -2.42
N PRO A 95 7.59 10.77 -3.34
CA PRO A 95 8.16 9.44 -3.59
C PRO A 95 8.57 8.72 -2.30
N SER A 96 8.20 7.45 -2.16
CA SER A 96 8.38 6.66 -0.94
C SER A 96 9.80 6.12 -0.77
N TYR A 97 10.63 6.19 -1.81
CA TYR A 97 11.98 5.65 -1.87
C TYR A 97 12.89 6.56 -2.70
N LYS A 98 14.21 6.62 -2.53
CA LYS A 98 15.02 6.04 -1.45
C LYS A 98 15.45 7.15 -0.50
N TYR A 99 15.24 6.95 0.79
CA TYR A 99 15.69 7.87 1.83
C TYR A 99 16.98 7.37 2.50
N ASP A 100 17.74 8.29 3.09
CA ASP A 100 18.74 7.93 4.07
C ASP A 100 18.02 7.54 5.38
N PRO A 101 18.24 6.33 5.93
CA PRO A 101 17.56 5.89 7.14
C PRO A 101 17.74 6.86 8.31
N GLY A 102 16.67 7.10 9.04
CA GLY A 102 16.57 8.07 10.13
C GLY A 102 16.17 9.47 9.68
N THR A 103 16.08 9.74 8.37
CA THR A 103 15.93 11.11 7.85
C THR A 103 14.70 11.27 6.92
N SER A 104 14.51 12.50 6.43
CA SER A 104 13.65 12.84 5.30
C SER A 104 14.45 13.23 4.05
N THR A 105 15.75 12.97 4.05
CA THR A 105 16.66 13.27 2.95
C THR A 105 16.72 12.07 2.00
N TYR A 106 16.61 12.33 0.70
CA TYR A 106 16.76 11.29 -0.32
C TYR A 106 18.22 10.89 -0.50
N ASP A 107 18.44 9.62 -0.87
CA ASP A 107 19.73 8.91 -0.98
C ASP A 107 20.94 9.80 -1.28
N THR A 108 21.78 9.99 -0.25
CA THR A 108 23.06 10.71 -0.35
C THR A 108 24.25 9.79 -0.62
N SER A 109 24.03 8.47 -0.73
CA SER A 109 25.09 7.52 -1.04
C SER A 109 25.68 7.75 -2.44
N SER A 110 26.81 7.11 -2.73
CA SER A 110 27.45 7.17 -4.06
C SER A 110 26.55 6.67 -5.20
N LYS A 111 25.50 5.90 -4.87
CA LYS A 111 24.55 5.36 -5.85
C LYS A 111 23.52 6.38 -6.33
N GLN A 112 23.28 7.44 -5.55
CA GLN A 112 22.39 8.57 -5.89
C GLN A 112 21.10 8.10 -6.56
N ARG A 113 20.34 7.22 -5.91
CA ARG A 113 19.10 6.67 -6.48
C ARG A 113 18.10 7.79 -6.72
N THR A 114 17.50 7.80 -7.91
CA THR A 114 16.37 8.69 -8.22
C THR A 114 15.20 8.39 -7.28
N PRO A 115 14.61 9.41 -6.62
CA PRO A 115 13.38 9.24 -5.85
C PRO A 115 12.29 8.56 -6.70
N SER A 116 11.56 7.59 -6.16
CA SER A 116 10.57 6.80 -6.89
C SER A 116 9.42 6.31 -6.00
N TYR A 117 8.26 6.05 -6.61
CA TYR A 117 7.10 5.44 -5.98
C TYR A 117 7.19 3.92 -6.13
N THR A 118 8.05 3.30 -5.32
CA THR A 118 8.26 1.85 -5.33
C THR A 118 7.13 1.10 -4.61
N ASP A 119 6.57 1.72 -3.57
CA ASP A 119 5.57 1.12 -2.68
C ASP A 119 4.17 1.55 -3.13
N ARG A 120 3.34 0.61 -3.55
CA ARG A 120 2.08 0.90 -4.26
C ARG A 120 0.94 0.01 -3.77
N ILE A 121 -0.29 0.53 -3.83
CA ILE A 121 -1.53 -0.21 -3.53
C ILE A 121 -2.48 -0.06 -4.71
N LEU A 122 -2.70 -1.15 -5.43
CA LEU A 122 -3.63 -1.24 -6.53
C LEU A 122 -4.85 -2.06 -6.13
N TYR A 123 -5.97 -1.79 -6.77
CA TYR A 123 -7.22 -2.48 -6.50
C TYR A 123 -7.97 -2.82 -7.79
N LYS A 124 -8.72 -3.90 -7.77
CA LYS A 124 -9.57 -4.36 -8.88
C LYS A 124 -10.87 -4.91 -8.31
N SER A 125 -12.00 -4.42 -8.82
CA SER A 125 -13.31 -5.02 -8.57
C SER A 125 -13.71 -5.93 -9.72
N LYS A 126 -14.45 -6.99 -9.42
CA LYS A 126 -14.98 -7.89 -10.44
C LYS A 126 -15.95 -7.16 -11.39
N ARG A 127 -15.77 -7.38 -12.69
CA ARG A 127 -16.63 -6.82 -13.75
C ARG A 127 -18.09 -7.22 -13.50
N ASN A 128 -19.02 -6.29 -13.71
CA ASN A 128 -20.48 -6.47 -13.55
C ASN A 128 -20.97 -6.61 -12.10
N THR A 129 -20.25 -6.05 -11.13
CA THR A 129 -20.80 -5.80 -9.81
C THR A 129 -21.20 -4.33 -9.71
N ASP A 130 -22.40 -4.01 -9.23
CA ASP A 130 -22.85 -2.63 -8.95
C ASP A 130 -22.09 -1.99 -7.76
N ALA A 131 -20.96 -2.58 -7.36
CA ALA A 131 -20.27 -2.34 -6.12
C ALA A 131 -18.77 -2.17 -6.38
N ALA A 132 -18.39 -1.03 -6.98
CA ALA A 132 -17.00 -0.67 -7.20
C ALA A 132 -16.29 -0.36 -5.87
N ILE A 133 -14.97 -0.57 -5.84
CA ILE A 133 -14.13 -0.12 -4.73
C ILE A 133 -14.00 1.41 -4.82
N GLU A 134 -14.28 2.09 -3.71
CA GLU A 134 -14.07 3.53 -3.58
C GLU A 134 -12.77 3.78 -2.80
N CYS A 135 -11.78 4.42 -3.43
CA CYS A 135 -10.56 4.87 -2.75
C CYS A 135 -10.84 6.19 -2.03
N ILE A 136 -10.90 6.16 -0.69
CA ILE A 136 -11.20 7.32 0.15
C ILE A 136 -9.93 8.14 0.41
N ALA A 137 -8.82 7.47 0.69
CA ALA A 137 -7.53 8.11 0.93
C ALA A 137 -6.38 7.20 0.49
N TYR A 138 -5.30 7.80 0.02
CA TYR A 138 -4.08 7.11 -0.36
C TYR A 138 -2.89 8.02 -0.08
N SER A 139 -1.98 7.59 0.80
CA SER A 139 -0.89 8.46 1.28
C SER A 139 0.31 7.67 1.80
N SER A 140 1.39 8.38 2.12
CA SER A 140 2.55 7.85 2.82
C SER A 140 2.64 8.38 4.26
N VAL A 141 3.50 7.77 5.08
CA VAL A 141 3.75 8.18 6.46
C VAL A 141 5.17 8.76 6.57
N PRO A 142 5.37 10.08 6.35
CA PRO A 142 6.70 10.67 6.30
C PRO A 142 7.43 10.65 7.65
N SER A 143 6.67 10.65 8.76
CA SER A 143 7.20 10.64 10.13
C SER A 143 7.88 9.33 10.52
N VAL A 144 7.60 8.23 9.82
CA VAL A 144 8.32 6.96 10.02
C VAL A 144 9.57 6.99 9.15
N SER A 145 10.74 7.03 9.80
CA SER A 145 12.04 7.18 9.13
C SER A 145 13.02 6.04 9.41
N THR A 146 12.62 4.97 10.09
CA THR A 146 13.53 3.86 10.44
C THR A 146 14.03 3.06 9.23
N SER A 147 13.39 3.21 8.07
CA SER A 147 13.73 2.57 6.80
C SER A 147 14.10 3.61 5.74
N ASP A 148 14.74 3.16 4.67
CA ASP A 148 14.91 3.93 3.43
C ASP A 148 13.63 4.03 2.59
N HIS A 149 12.56 3.33 3.01
CA HIS A 149 11.21 3.45 2.48
C HIS A 149 10.27 4.14 3.48
N LYS A 150 9.36 4.97 2.98
CA LYS A 150 8.22 5.50 3.76
C LYS A 150 7.02 4.55 3.63
N PRO A 151 6.36 4.16 4.74
CA PRO A 151 5.15 3.34 4.66
C PRO A 151 4.09 4.01 3.79
N VAL A 152 3.42 3.22 2.95
CA VAL A 152 2.30 3.65 2.11
C VAL A 152 1.03 2.95 2.58
N TRP A 153 -0.07 3.69 2.68
CA TRP A 153 -1.37 3.17 3.14
C TRP A 153 -2.49 3.71 2.28
N GLY A 154 -3.59 2.96 2.22
CA GLY A 154 -4.82 3.36 1.54
C GLY A 154 -6.04 2.99 2.37
N LEU A 155 -7.06 3.85 2.34
CA LEU A 155 -8.37 3.63 2.93
C LEU A 155 -9.38 3.46 1.81
N TYR A 156 -10.11 2.35 1.86
CA TYR A 156 -11.05 1.96 0.81
C TYR A 156 -12.40 1.61 1.42
N LYS A 157 -13.45 1.90 0.66
CA LYS A 157 -14.81 1.43 0.94
C LYS A 157 -15.20 0.39 -0.10
N CYS A 158 -15.57 -0.79 0.40
CA CYS A 158 -15.96 -1.93 -0.41
C CYS A 158 -17.38 -2.34 0.00
N PRO A 159 -18.38 -2.18 -0.88
CA PRO A 159 -19.73 -2.63 -0.56
C PRO A 159 -19.79 -4.16 -0.48
N ILE A 160 -20.38 -4.72 0.58
CA ILE A 160 -20.52 -6.16 0.74
C ILE A 160 -21.95 -6.60 0.49
N ARG A 161 -22.13 -7.81 -0.01
CA ARG A 161 -23.44 -8.45 -0.19
C ARG A 161 -23.72 -9.41 0.96
N PRO A 162 -24.98 -9.57 1.39
CA PRO A 162 -25.35 -10.58 2.37
C PRO A 162 -24.87 -11.98 1.94
N GLY A 163 -24.24 -12.70 2.87
CA GLY A 163 -23.80 -14.08 2.68
C GLY A 163 -24.78 -15.10 3.29
N ILE A 164 -24.43 -16.37 3.18
CA ILE A 164 -25.11 -17.49 3.85
C ILE A 164 -24.07 -18.45 4.45
N ASP A 165 -24.45 -19.17 5.51
CA ASP A 165 -23.54 -20.00 6.32
C ASP A 165 -23.23 -21.37 5.69
N THR A 166 -23.26 -21.48 4.36
CA THR A 166 -22.99 -22.72 3.62
C THR A 166 -21.52 -22.89 3.26
N ILE A 167 -20.64 -22.02 3.77
CA ILE A 167 -19.18 -22.04 3.53
C ILE A 167 -18.44 -22.23 4.87
N PRO A 168 -17.19 -22.76 4.86
CA PRO A 168 -16.37 -22.81 6.06
C PRO A 168 -16.26 -21.42 6.71
N LEU A 169 -16.72 -21.32 7.96
CA LEU A 169 -16.72 -20.07 8.69
C LEU A 169 -15.38 -19.89 9.42
N ASN A 170 -14.93 -18.64 9.55
CA ASN A 170 -13.82 -18.31 10.44
C ASN A 170 -14.18 -18.61 11.91
N ALA A 171 -15.47 -18.56 12.27
CA ALA A 171 -16.04 -18.99 13.56
C ALA A 171 -15.27 -18.48 14.81
N GLY A 172 -14.81 -17.23 14.77
CA GLY A 172 -14.06 -16.63 15.88
C GLY A 172 -12.59 -17.06 15.97
N SER A 173 -12.04 -17.70 14.94
CA SER A 173 -10.60 -17.98 14.85
C SER A 173 -9.82 -16.70 14.58
N PHE A 174 -8.80 -16.44 15.40
CA PHE A 174 -7.83 -15.35 15.24
C PHE A 174 -6.54 -15.71 15.97
N ASN A 175 -5.46 -14.94 15.75
CA ASN A 175 -4.22 -15.12 16.50
C ASN A 175 -4.38 -14.60 17.93
N ARG A 176 -4.75 -15.50 18.84
CA ARG A 176 -5.00 -15.20 20.25
C ARG A 176 -3.75 -14.71 20.98
N ASP A 177 -2.58 -15.24 20.65
CA ASP A 177 -1.33 -14.88 21.32
C ASP A 177 -0.95 -13.43 21.01
N VAL A 178 -1.07 -13.00 19.75
CA VAL A 178 -0.87 -11.59 19.36
C VAL A 178 -1.85 -10.67 20.10
N TYR A 179 -3.12 -11.07 20.22
CA TYR A 179 -4.13 -10.30 20.94
C TYR A 179 -3.77 -10.13 22.43
N LEU A 180 -3.37 -11.21 23.10
CA LEU A 180 -2.97 -11.17 24.51
C LEU A 180 -1.70 -10.34 24.73
N GLU A 181 -0.69 -10.51 23.88
CA GLU A 181 0.54 -9.71 23.97
C GLU A 181 0.26 -8.22 23.76
N ALA A 182 -0.66 -7.86 22.87
CA ALA A 182 -1.09 -6.47 22.70
C ALA A 182 -1.79 -5.91 23.96
N ILE A 183 -2.62 -6.71 24.65
CA ILE A 183 -3.26 -6.30 25.92
C ILE A 183 -2.19 -6.06 27.00
N LYS A 184 -1.26 -7.01 27.18
CA LYS A 184 -0.17 -6.89 28.15
C LYS A 184 0.64 -5.60 27.94
N LYS A 185 1.03 -5.33 26.69
CA LYS A 185 1.80 -4.11 26.34
C LYS A 185 1.03 -2.82 26.66
N ARG A 186 -0.28 -2.77 26.39
CA ARG A 186 -1.10 -1.60 26.71
C ARG A 186 -1.21 -1.36 28.22
N ALA A 187 -1.41 -2.42 29.01
CA ALA A 187 -1.46 -2.32 30.47
C ALA A 187 -0.14 -1.78 31.04
N THR A 188 1.00 -2.32 30.60
CA THR A 188 2.32 -1.85 31.06
C THR A 188 2.63 -0.41 30.67
N GLN A 189 2.12 0.08 29.53
CA GLN A 189 2.30 1.48 29.13
C GLN A 189 1.43 2.42 29.97
N GLN A 190 0.22 2.00 30.31
CA GLN A 190 -0.69 2.78 31.16
C GLN A 190 -0.15 2.90 32.60
N ASP A 191 0.39 1.82 33.17
CA ASP A 191 1.03 1.84 34.49
C ASP A 191 2.25 2.80 34.55
N GLN A 192 3.00 2.91 33.45
CA GLN A 192 4.10 3.87 33.33
C GLN A 192 3.59 5.32 33.23
N GLN A 193 2.46 5.53 32.57
CA GLN A 193 1.88 6.86 32.35
C GLN A 193 1.22 7.41 33.63
N ASP A 194 0.58 6.56 34.44
CA ASP A 194 0.01 6.94 35.74
C ASP A 194 1.07 7.30 36.79
N SER A 195 2.33 6.87 36.59
CA SER A 195 3.47 7.28 37.42
C SER A 195 4.12 8.61 36.98
N ALA A 196 3.75 9.14 35.82
CA ALA A 196 4.26 10.39 35.26
C ALA A 196 3.10 11.38 35.02
N SER A 197 2.71 12.09 36.09
CA SER A 197 1.70 13.16 36.01
C SER A 197 2.09 14.25 35.00
N ALA A 198 1.49 14.24 33.81
CA ALA A 198 1.49 15.37 32.90
C ALA A 198 0.12 16.05 32.96
N VAL A 199 -0.02 17.04 33.85
CA VAL A 199 -1.13 18.00 33.81
C VAL A 199 -0.96 18.83 32.54
N CYS A 200 -1.81 18.58 31.54
CA CYS A 200 -1.89 19.42 30.34
C CYS A 200 -2.84 20.59 30.62
N SER A 201 -2.30 21.75 30.96
CA SER A 201 -3.06 23.00 30.97
C SER A 201 -3.18 23.51 29.53
N ILE A 202 -4.41 23.54 29.01
CA ILE A 202 -4.74 24.22 27.77
C ILE A 202 -4.80 25.72 28.09
N GLN A 203 -3.91 26.50 27.50
CA GLN A 203 -4.06 27.95 27.30
C GLN A 203 -4.12 28.23 25.80
#